data_AF-A0A497TL93-F1
#
_entry.id   AF-A0A497TL93-F1
#
_cell.length_a   1.000
_cell.length_b   1.000
_cell.length_c   1.000
_cell.angle_alpha   90.00
_cell.angle_beta   90.00
_cell.angle_gamma   90.00
#
_symmetry.space_group_name_H-M   'P 1'
#
loop_
_entity.id
_entity.type
_entity.pdbx_description
1 polymer ?
#
loop_
_entity_poly.entity_id
_entity_poly.type
_entity_poly.pdbx_seq_one_letter_code
_entity_poly.pdbx_strand_id
1 'polypeptide(L)'
;MKRHKAQTSAILIILVIVIFIGVAVTLLQLAKTVSKEEYINLYTGNLLRSVLKTDTGHTQPECRKVSDLLACAFFTPTYRCSPEEPPCLELANETITNYMSKFDMIRKNFNYLFKVESEGFIAATDSGIIDIKIGDERLDIRRGDSLCRKQRCWTANDVIQRTDNGEQYILKVQLIISKR
;
A
#
# COMPACT_ATOMS: atom_id res chain seq x y z
N MET A 1 -5.36 -5.35 -67.06
CA MET A 1 -5.40 -4.36 -65.95
C MET A 1 -6.17 -4.78 -64.69
N LYS A 2 -6.87 -5.93 -64.62
CA LYS A 2 -7.60 -6.37 -63.41
C LYS A 2 -6.77 -7.20 -62.41
N ARG A 3 -5.69 -7.85 -62.86
CA ARG A 3 -4.85 -8.75 -62.03
C ARG A 3 -3.99 -8.02 -60.98
N HIS A 4 -3.46 -6.83 -61.30
CA HIS A 4 -2.62 -6.06 -60.38
C HIS A 4 -3.39 -5.44 -59.21
N LYS A 5 -4.66 -5.03 -59.40
CA LYS A 5 -5.52 -4.49 -58.33
C LYS A 5 -5.89 -5.55 -57.28
N ALA A 6 -6.10 -6.80 -57.70
CA ALA A 6 -6.38 -7.91 -56.80
C ALA A 6 -5.14 -8.30 -55.96
N GLN A 7 -3.94 -8.27 -56.56
CA GLN A 7 -2.68 -8.54 -55.85
C GLN A 7 -2.36 -7.43 -54.82
N THR A 8 -2.54 -6.15 -55.17
CA THR A 8 -2.32 -5.05 -54.21
C THR A 8 -3.31 -5.10 -53.05
N SER A 9 -4.58 -5.45 -53.30
CA SER A 9 -5.58 -5.66 -52.24
C SER A 9 -5.23 -6.83 -51.32
N ALA A 10 -4.80 -7.97 -51.88
CA ALA A 10 -4.41 -9.15 -51.09
C ALA A 10 -3.18 -8.88 -50.20
N ILE A 11 -2.18 -8.17 -50.73
CA ILE A 11 -0.98 -7.78 -49.96
C ILE A 11 -1.36 -6.86 -48.79
N LEU A 12 -2.27 -5.90 -49.03
CA LEU A 12 -2.69 -4.95 -48.01
C LEU A 12 -3.47 -5.65 -46.87
N ILE A 13 -4.31 -6.64 -47.20
CA ILE A 13 -5.01 -7.46 -46.21
C ILE A 13 -4.03 -8.26 -45.35
N ILE A 14 -3.04 -8.91 -45.97
CA ILE A 14 -2.02 -9.68 -45.24
C ILE A 14 -1.22 -8.76 -44.31
N LEU A 15 -0.84 -7.57 -44.78
CA LEU A 15 -0.12 -6.59 -43.96
C LEU A 15 -0.93 -6.13 -42.75
N VAL A 16 -2.24 -5.89 -42.92
CA VAL A 16 -3.14 -5.55 -41.82
C VAL A 16 -3.23 -6.71 -40.81
N ILE A 17 -3.35 -7.96 -41.26
CA ILE A 17 -3.41 -9.13 -40.38
C ILE A 17 -2.12 -9.25 -39.55
N VAL A 18 -0.95 -9.05 -40.17
CA VAL A 18 0.35 -9.10 -39.46
C VAL A 18 0.43 -8.01 -38.38
N ILE A 19 -0.05 -6.80 -38.66
CA ILE A 19 -0.11 -5.72 -37.66
C ILE A 19 -1.03 -6.11 -36.50
N PHE A 20 -2.23 -6.62 -36.78
CA PHE A 20 -3.16 -7.06 -35.72
C PHE A 20 -2.58 -8.18 -34.85
N ILE A 21 -1.88 -9.15 -35.45
CA ILE A 21 -1.20 -10.21 -34.70
C ILE A 21 -0.09 -9.60 -33.83
N GLY A 22 0.72 -8.69 -34.37
CA GLY A 22 1.77 -8.00 -33.62
C GLY A 22 1.24 -7.22 -32.42
N VAL A 23 0.12 -6.50 -32.60
CA VAL A 23 -0.58 -5.80 -31.53
C VAL A 23 -1.15 -6.78 -30.51
N ALA A 24 -1.78 -7.88 -30.95
CA ALA A 24 -2.31 -8.89 -30.04
C ALA A 24 -1.23 -9.53 -29.17
N VAL A 25 -0.08 -9.88 -29.75
CA VAL A 25 1.06 -10.48 -29.04
C VAL A 25 1.66 -9.50 -28.03
N THR A 26 1.84 -8.24 -28.40
CA THR A 26 2.36 -7.20 -27.48
C THR A 26 1.39 -6.93 -26.34
N LEU A 27 0.09 -6.85 -26.62
CA LEU A 27 -0.95 -6.75 -25.57
C LEU A 27 -0.95 -7.96 -24.63
N LEU A 28 -0.79 -9.18 -25.15
CA LEU A 28 -0.65 -10.40 -24.36
C LEU A 28 0.58 -10.39 -23.45
N GLN A 29 1.72 -9.89 -23.95
CA GLN A 29 2.94 -9.76 -23.15
C GLN A 29 2.82 -8.70 -22.06
N LEU A 30 2.21 -7.55 -22.36
CA LEU A 30 1.92 -6.50 -21.38
C LEU A 30 0.95 -7.00 -20.30
N ALA A 31 -0.11 -7.71 -20.69
CA ALA A 31 -1.06 -8.31 -19.76
C ALA A 31 -0.38 -9.31 -18.80
N LYS A 32 0.55 -10.14 -19.32
CA LYS A 32 1.34 -11.06 -18.49
C LYS A 32 2.25 -10.32 -17.51
N THR A 33 2.87 -9.20 -17.92
CA THR A 33 3.73 -8.39 -17.04
C THR A 33 2.93 -7.67 -15.95
N VAL A 34 1.72 -7.19 -16.25
CA VAL A 34 0.81 -6.60 -15.24
C VAL A 34 0.30 -7.68 -14.27
N SER A 35 0.18 -8.94 -14.71
CA SER A 35 -0.17 -10.08 -13.84
C SER A 35 0.99 -10.61 -12.99
N LYS A 36 2.19 -10.05 -13.12
CA LYS A 36 3.41 -10.58 -12.52
C LYS A 36 3.49 -10.19 -11.04
N GLU A 37 3.89 -11.12 -10.19
CA GLU A 37 4.04 -10.92 -8.75
C GLU A 37 4.93 -9.72 -8.38
N GLU A 38 5.93 -9.48 -9.23
CA GLU A 38 6.82 -8.33 -9.16
C GLU A 38 6.07 -7.00 -9.23
N TYR A 39 5.02 -6.91 -10.06
CA TYR A 39 4.15 -5.74 -10.13
C TYR A 39 3.39 -5.51 -8.82
N ILE A 40 2.85 -6.58 -8.22
CA ILE A 40 2.10 -6.46 -6.95
C ILE A 40 3.04 -6.07 -5.81
N ASN A 41 4.26 -6.60 -5.76
CA ASN A 41 5.27 -6.18 -4.79
C ASN A 41 5.62 -4.70 -4.94
N LEU A 42 5.91 -4.24 -6.17
CA LEU A 42 6.20 -2.84 -6.46
C LEU A 42 5.02 -1.93 -6.11
N TYR A 43 3.80 -2.35 -6.46
CA TYR A 43 2.57 -1.64 -6.12
C TYR A 43 2.41 -1.49 -4.61
N THR A 44 2.57 -2.58 -3.84
CA THR A 44 2.43 -2.57 -2.38
C THR A 44 3.48 -1.66 -1.73
N GLY A 45 4.72 -1.71 -2.21
CA GLY A 45 5.81 -0.84 -1.73
C GLY A 45 5.56 0.63 -2.02
N ASN A 46 5.15 0.96 -3.25
CA ASN A 46 4.83 2.33 -3.63
C ASN A 46 3.60 2.84 -2.86
N LEU A 47 2.58 2.01 -2.69
CA LEU A 47 1.41 2.33 -1.90
C LEU A 47 1.77 2.70 -0.46
N LEU A 48 2.55 1.85 0.22
CA LEU A 48 2.99 2.12 1.59
C LEU A 48 3.75 3.46 1.68
N ARG A 49 4.73 3.68 0.80
CA ARG A 49 5.52 4.91 0.76
C ARG A 49 4.69 6.15 0.46
N SER A 50 3.75 6.04 -0.48
CA SER A 50 2.85 7.12 -0.85
C SER A 50 1.96 7.49 0.34
N VAL A 51 1.34 6.50 0.99
CA VAL A 51 0.48 6.73 2.16
C VAL A 51 1.27 7.41 3.27
N LEU A 52 2.45 6.90 3.65
CA LEU A 52 3.28 7.49 4.71
C LEU A 52 3.65 8.96 4.44
N LYS A 53 3.90 9.32 3.18
CA LYS A 53 4.28 10.69 2.79
C LYS A 53 3.11 11.62 2.55
N THR A 54 1.88 11.10 2.56
CA THR A 54 0.69 11.89 2.26
C THR A 54 0.44 12.90 3.38
N ASP A 55 0.12 14.13 2.99
CA ASP A 55 -0.29 15.21 3.89
C ASP A 55 -1.71 14.92 4.41
N THR A 56 -1.92 15.08 5.70
CA THR A 56 -3.22 14.85 6.36
C THR A 56 -4.13 16.06 6.28
N GLY A 57 -3.61 17.24 5.93
CA GLY A 57 -4.31 18.52 5.98
C GLY A 57 -4.15 19.27 7.30
N HIS A 58 -3.46 18.71 8.30
CA HIS A 58 -3.23 19.38 9.59
C HIS A 58 -2.00 20.28 9.55
N THR A 59 -2.04 21.38 10.31
CA THR A 59 -0.94 22.35 10.42
C THR A 59 0.05 21.98 11.53
N GLN A 60 -0.38 21.15 12.48
CA GLN A 60 0.41 20.65 13.60
C GLN A 60 1.52 19.72 13.10
N PRO A 61 2.79 19.93 13.48
CA PRO A 61 3.91 19.09 13.06
C PRO A 61 3.70 17.59 13.32
N GLU A 62 3.08 17.26 14.45
CA GLU A 62 2.81 15.90 14.93
C GLU A 62 1.81 15.15 14.07
N CYS A 63 1.03 15.87 13.26
CA CYS A 63 -0.06 15.30 12.48
C CYS A 63 0.07 15.57 10.99
N ARG A 64 1.01 16.41 10.54
CA ARG A 64 1.09 16.95 9.17
C ARG A 64 1.12 15.90 8.08
N LYS A 65 1.91 14.83 8.24
CA LYS A 65 1.90 13.67 7.34
C LYS A 65 1.37 12.46 8.06
N VAL A 66 0.92 11.47 7.31
CA VAL A 66 0.52 10.16 7.86
C VAL A 66 1.65 9.54 8.70
N SER A 67 2.92 9.69 8.29
CA SER A 67 4.06 9.25 9.12
C SER A 67 4.24 10.02 10.43
N ASP A 68 3.86 11.30 10.49
CA ASP A 68 3.85 12.07 11.73
C ASP A 68 2.71 11.57 12.63
N LEU A 69 1.51 11.44 12.05
CA LEU A 69 0.31 10.98 12.74
C LEU A 69 0.48 9.57 13.33
N LEU A 70 1.13 8.65 12.62
CA LEU A 70 1.43 7.31 13.13
C LEU A 70 2.43 7.34 14.29
N ALA A 71 3.39 8.26 14.27
CA ALA A 71 4.29 8.45 15.39
C ALA A 71 3.53 9.04 16.59
N CYS A 72 2.66 10.03 16.36
CA CYS A 72 1.77 10.57 17.39
C CYS A 72 0.88 9.47 18.01
N ALA A 73 0.28 8.63 17.18
CA ALA A 73 -0.55 7.51 17.62
C ALA A 73 0.22 6.50 18.49
N PHE A 74 1.54 6.35 18.26
CA PHE A 74 2.39 5.42 18.99
C PHE A 74 2.91 6.01 20.31
N PHE A 75 3.43 7.24 20.29
CA PHE A 75 4.06 7.87 21.46
C PHE A 75 3.11 8.67 22.33
N THR A 76 2.10 9.31 21.74
CA THR A 76 1.15 10.18 22.43
C THR A 76 -0.28 9.90 21.95
N PRO A 77 -0.81 8.68 22.15
CA PRO A 77 -2.07 8.23 21.55
C PRO A 77 -3.28 9.11 21.88
N THR A 78 -3.25 9.79 23.04
CA THR A 78 -4.31 10.68 23.52
C THR A 78 -4.19 12.13 23.01
N TYR A 79 -3.07 12.49 22.38
CA TYR A 79 -2.88 13.81 21.78
C TYR A 79 -3.89 14.02 20.65
N ARG A 80 -4.33 15.25 20.46
CA ARG A 80 -5.28 15.63 19.41
C ARG A 80 -4.66 16.68 18.51
N CYS A 81 -4.73 16.44 17.20
CA CYS A 81 -4.25 17.36 16.19
C CYS A 81 -5.06 18.66 16.18
N SER A 82 -6.36 18.58 16.47
CA SER A 82 -7.26 19.72 16.67
C SER A 82 -8.20 19.45 17.84
N PRO A 83 -8.69 20.47 18.58
CA PRO A 83 -9.62 20.26 19.70
C PRO A 83 -10.89 19.48 19.32
N GLU A 84 -11.36 19.64 18.08
CA GLU A 84 -12.57 19.03 17.54
C GLU A 84 -12.37 17.59 17.03
N GLU A 85 -11.12 17.15 16.93
CA GLU A 85 -10.75 15.86 16.31
C GLU A 85 -10.55 14.75 17.35
N PRO A 86 -10.69 13.48 16.92
CA PRO A 86 -10.37 12.35 17.77
C PRO A 86 -8.87 12.29 18.10
N PRO A 87 -8.48 11.52 19.13
CA PRO A 87 -7.08 11.29 19.47
C PRO A 87 -6.28 10.68 18.31
N CYS A 88 -4.96 10.89 18.30
CA CYS A 88 -4.05 10.46 17.24
C CYS A 88 -4.21 8.99 16.85
N LEU A 89 -4.44 8.09 17.81
CA LEU A 89 -4.63 6.67 17.51
C LEU A 89 -5.89 6.40 16.65
N GLU A 90 -7.01 7.03 17.02
CA GLU A 90 -8.28 6.89 16.30
C GLU A 90 -8.21 7.61 14.96
N LEU A 91 -7.64 8.82 14.93
CA LEU A 91 -7.42 9.58 13.70
C LEU A 91 -6.51 8.84 12.72
N ALA A 92 -5.45 8.17 13.20
CA ALA A 92 -4.58 7.34 12.38
C ALA A 92 -5.35 6.16 11.78
N ASN A 93 -6.18 5.49 12.57
CA ASN A 93 -7.02 4.38 12.10
C ASN A 93 -7.97 4.83 10.99
N GLU A 94 -8.70 5.94 11.20
CA GLU A 94 -9.62 6.51 10.21
C GLU A 94 -8.88 6.94 8.94
N THR A 95 -7.75 7.62 9.09
CA THR A 95 -6.94 8.14 7.98
C THR A 95 -6.42 7.01 7.12
N ILE A 96 -5.80 5.99 7.72
CA ILE A 96 -5.29 4.82 6.98
C ILE A 96 -6.44 4.05 6.34
N THR A 97 -7.54 3.82 7.06
CA THR A 97 -8.73 3.14 6.50
C THR A 97 -9.27 3.88 5.29
N ASN A 98 -9.38 5.21 5.37
CA ASN A 98 -9.83 6.06 4.28
C ASN A 98 -8.89 5.96 3.08
N TYR A 99 -7.57 6.11 3.27
CA TYR A 99 -6.60 5.96 2.19
C TYR A 99 -6.67 4.58 1.55
N MET A 100 -6.67 3.50 2.34
CA MET A 100 -6.72 2.13 1.84
C MET A 100 -8.01 1.86 1.06
N SER A 101 -9.13 2.46 1.47
CA SER A 101 -10.42 2.32 0.77
C SER A 101 -10.44 2.97 -0.62
N LYS A 102 -9.61 4.00 -0.86
CA LYS A 102 -9.47 4.69 -2.15
C LYS A 102 -8.66 3.89 -3.17
N PHE A 103 -7.85 2.92 -2.75
CA PHE A 103 -7.02 2.13 -3.66
C PHE A 103 -7.81 0.97 -4.27
N ASP A 104 -7.94 1.00 -5.59
CA ASP A 104 -8.82 0.12 -6.36
C ASP A 104 -8.53 -1.39 -6.18
N MET A 105 -7.26 -1.77 -6.02
CA MET A 105 -6.88 -3.16 -5.75
C MET A 105 -7.40 -3.63 -4.38
N ILE A 106 -7.21 -2.81 -3.34
CA ILE A 106 -7.69 -3.09 -1.98
C ILE A 106 -9.22 -3.11 -1.94
N ARG A 107 -9.86 -2.13 -2.58
CA ARG A 107 -11.32 -2.02 -2.63
C ARG A 107 -11.97 -3.27 -3.24
N LYS A 108 -11.43 -3.76 -4.35
CA LYS A 108 -12.09 -4.80 -5.17
C LYS A 108 -11.73 -6.22 -4.74
N ASN A 109 -10.44 -6.55 -4.59
CA ASN A 109 -10.00 -7.96 -4.60
C ASN A 109 -8.96 -8.31 -3.53
N PHE A 110 -8.54 -7.37 -2.69
CA PHE A 110 -7.47 -7.61 -1.72
C PHE A 110 -7.92 -7.30 -0.29
N ASN A 111 -7.46 -8.12 0.65
CA ASN A 111 -7.40 -7.79 2.07
C ASN A 111 -6.08 -7.08 2.35
N TYR A 112 -6.07 -6.20 3.33
CA TYR A 112 -4.86 -5.51 3.76
C TYR A 112 -4.75 -5.54 5.29
N LEU A 113 -3.52 -5.49 5.77
CA LEU A 113 -3.18 -5.24 7.16
C LEU A 113 -2.03 -4.25 7.17
N PHE A 114 -2.26 -3.08 7.75
CA PHE A 114 -1.25 -2.08 8.02
C PHE A 114 -0.81 -2.23 9.48
N LYS A 115 0.49 -2.29 9.71
CA LYS A 115 1.07 -2.62 11.02
C LYS A 115 2.23 -1.70 11.35
N VAL A 116 2.29 -1.22 12.59
CA VAL A 116 3.42 -0.43 13.12
C VAL A 116 3.93 -1.10 14.38
N GLU A 117 5.24 -1.29 14.49
CA GLU A 117 5.91 -1.90 15.64
C GLU A 117 7.17 -1.11 16.02
N SER A 118 7.53 -1.08 17.31
CA SER A 118 8.83 -0.61 17.79
C SER A 118 9.83 -1.76 17.94
N GLU A 119 11.10 -1.53 17.59
CA GLU A 119 12.20 -2.50 17.85
C GLU A 119 12.85 -2.36 19.24
N GLY A 120 12.47 -1.34 20.03
CA GLY A 120 13.14 -0.98 21.27
C GLY A 120 12.20 -0.69 22.44
N PHE A 121 12.80 -0.59 23.63
CA PHE A 121 12.11 -0.38 24.91
C PHE A 121 11.26 0.90 24.87
N ILE A 122 10.05 0.77 25.38
CA ILE A 122 8.98 1.77 25.45
C ILE A 122 9.53 3.06 26.05
N ALA A 123 9.46 4.16 25.31
CA ALA A 123 9.67 5.48 25.90
C ALA A 123 8.35 6.23 26.00
N ALA A 124 8.08 6.63 27.25
CA ALA A 124 7.31 7.78 27.65
C ALA A 124 5.83 7.81 27.22
N THR A 125 5.02 6.88 27.74
CA THR A 125 3.74 7.18 28.41
C THR A 125 3.05 5.88 28.83
N ASP A 126 2.21 5.97 29.85
CA ASP A 126 1.44 4.89 30.49
C ASP A 126 0.47 4.10 29.57
N SER A 127 0.61 4.16 28.25
CA SER A 127 -0.31 3.59 27.26
C SER A 127 0.03 2.17 26.81
N GLY A 128 1.27 1.71 26.98
CA GLY A 128 1.66 0.31 26.75
C GLY A 128 1.42 -0.22 25.33
N ILE A 129 1.30 0.65 24.32
CA ILE A 129 1.05 0.24 22.93
C ILE A 129 2.35 -0.31 22.33
N ILE A 130 2.37 -1.62 22.07
CA ILE A 130 3.54 -2.33 21.51
C ILE A 130 3.42 -2.45 19.98
N ASP A 131 2.20 -2.50 19.46
CA ASP A 131 1.90 -2.53 18.04
C ASP A 131 0.57 -1.83 17.71
N ILE A 132 0.52 -1.18 16.54
CA ILE A 132 -0.71 -0.65 15.93
C ILE A 132 -1.05 -1.54 14.75
N LYS A 133 -2.31 -2.00 14.67
CA LYS A 133 -2.83 -2.86 13.59
C LYS A 133 -4.13 -2.28 13.03
N ILE A 134 -4.16 -2.04 11.72
CA ILE A 134 -5.31 -1.48 11.01
C ILE A 134 -5.62 -2.38 9.81
N GLY A 135 -6.82 -2.96 9.76
CA GLY A 135 -7.27 -3.84 8.68
C GLY A 135 -7.54 -5.29 9.11
N ASP A 136 -7.32 -6.24 8.20
CA ASP A 136 -7.58 -7.68 8.42
C ASP A 136 -6.42 -8.35 9.18
N GLU A 137 -6.56 -8.44 10.51
CA GLU A 137 -5.56 -9.05 11.38
C GLU A 137 -5.26 -10.53 11.06
N ARG A 138 -6.12 -11.23 10.31
CA ARG A 138 -5.83 -12.61 9.88
C ARG A 138 -4.61 -12.67 8.96
N LEU A 139 -4.17 -11.54 8.40
CA LEU A 139 -2.94 -11.44 7.63
C LEU A 139 -1.67 -11.37 8.49
N ASP A 140 -1.77 -11.20 9.83
CA ASP A 140 -0.58 -11.17 10.69
C ASP A 140 0.09 -12.55 10.71
N ILE A 141 1.35 -12.63 10.28
CA ILE A 141 2.13 -13.87 10.19
C ILE A 141 2.43 -14.46 11.57
N ARG A 142 2.43 -13.61 12.62
CA ARG A 142 2.64 -14.04 14.01
C ARG A 142 1.45 -14.83 14.57
N ARG A 143 0.25 -14.70 13.97
CA ARG A 143 -0.92 -15.50 14.35
C ARG A 143 -0.77 -16.96 13.88
N GLY A 144 -1.16 -17.90 14.74
CA GLY A 144 -1.10 -19.34 14.44
C GLY A 144 -1.94 -19.74 13.22
N ASP A 145 -3.06 -19.04 13.00
CA ASP A 145 -4.05 -19.27 11.95
C ASP A 145 -3.93 -18.30 10.76
N SER A 146 -2.79 -17.61 10.63
CA SER A 146 -2.55 -16.59 9.60
C SER A 146 -2.97 -17.04 8.20
N LEU A 147 -3.76 -16.21 7.52
CA LEU A 147 -4.09 -16.37 6.10
C LEU A 147 -2.84 -16.46 5.25
N CYS A 148 -1.78 -15.71 5.58
CA CYS A 148 -0.52 -15.77 4.83
C CYS A 148 0.20 -17.12 4.86
N ARG A 149 -0.22 -18.05 5.74
CA ARG A 149 0.24 -19.46 5.70
C ARG A 149 -0.57 -20.32 4.73
N LYS A 150 -1.84 -19.96 4.48
CA LYS A 150 -2.77 -20.70 3.62
C LYS A 150 -2.84 -20.15 2.20
N GLN A 151 -2.58 -18.86 2.04
CA GLN A 151 -2.65 -18.15 0.78
C GLN A 151 -1.49 -17.17 0.63
N ARG A 152 -1.33 -16.68 -0.60
CA ARG A 152 -0.24 -15.79 -0.94
C ARG A 152 -0.44 -14.38 -0.35
N CYS A 153 0.60 -13.86 0.29
CA CYS A 153 0.67 -12.49 0.76
C CYS A 153 1.85 -11.75 0.13
N TRP A 154 1.66 -10.46 -0.09
CA TRP A 154 2.70 -9.53 -0.50
C TRP A 154 2.92 -8.54 0.63
N THR A 155 4.18 -8.29 0.96
CA THR A 155 4.57 -7.48 2.12
C THR A 155 5.48 -6.37 1.65
N ALA A 156 5.15 -5.14 2.03
CA ALA A 156 6.05 -4.01 1.98
C ALA A 156 6.44 -3.60 3.39
N ASN A 157 7.70 -3.22 3.57
CA ASN A 157 8.24 -2.71 4.82
C ASN A 157 8.82 -1.31 4.59
N ASP A 158 8.67 -0.45 5.57
CA ASP A 158 9.31 0.85 5.65
C ASP A 158 9.64 1.19 7.10
N VAL A 159 10.37 2.28 7.33
CA VAL A 159 10.72 2.75 8.67
C VAL A 159 10.37 4.22 8.82
N ILE A 160 9.80 4.56 9.97
CA ILE A 160 9.64 5.94 10.42
C ILE A 160 10.73 6.18 11.46
N GLN A 161 11.68 7.03 11.13
CA GLN A 161 12.69 7.51 12.07
C GLN A 161 12.20 8.81 12.70
N ARG A 162 12.20 8.87 14.03
CA ARG A 162 11.82 10.06 14.79
C ARG A 162 12.86 10.36 15.84
N THR A 163 13.00 11.64 16.13
CA THR A 163 13.69 12.10 17.32
C THR A 163 12.63 12.72 18.22
N ASP A 164 12.45 12.16 19.42
CA ASP A 164 11.59 12.74 20.44
C ASP A 164 12.38 12.89 21.74
N ASN A 165 12.31 14.07 22.35
CA ASN A 165 13.09 14.45 23.54
C ASN A 165 14.62 14.15 23.46
N GLY A 166 15.20 14.16 22.26
CA GLY A 166 16.62 13.88 22.03
C GLY A 166 16.97 12.39 21.86
N GLU A 167 16.00 11.49 22.02
CA GLU A 167 16.15 10.06 21.75
C GLU A 167 15.67 9.72 20.34
N GLN A 168 16.40 8.84 19.65
CA GLN A 168 16.03 8.38 18.32
C GLN A 168 15.20 7.10 18.42
N TYR A 169 14.02 7.13 17.81
CA TYR A 169 13.10 6.01 17.71
C TYR A 169 12.95 5.55 16.28
N ILE A 170 12.85 4.24 16.12
CA ILE A 170 12.61 3.59 14.85
C ILE A 170 11.29 2.81 14.97
N LEU A 171 10.28 3.26 14.25
CA LEU A 171 9.04 2.52 14.07
C LEU A 171 9.11 1.75 12.75
N LYS A 172 9.00 0.43 12.83
CA LYS A 172 8.83 -0.42 11.67
C LYS A 172 7.39 -0.35 11.20
N VAL A 173 7.20 -0.05 9.92
CA VAL A 173 5.89 -0.03 9.29
C VAL A 173 5.82 -1.13 8.27
N GLN A 174 4.73 -1.89 8.29
CA GLN A 174 4.51 -3.01 7.39
C GLN A 174 3.11 -2.90 6.77
N LEU A 175 3.03 -3.05 5.45
CA LEU A 175 1.77 -3.24 4.74
C LEU A 175 1.76 -4.65 4.15
N ILE A 176 0.82 -5.46 4.62
CA ILE A 176 0.58 -6.82 4.12
C ILE A 176 -0.69 -6.76 3.30
N ILE A 177 -0.65 -7.24 2.06
CA ILE A 177 -1.84 -7.44 1.25
C ILE A 177 -1.96 -8.90 0.82
N SER A 178 -3.19 -9.36 0.65
CA SER A 178 -3.47 -10.70 0.13
C SER A 178 -4.73 -10.68 -0.70
N LYS A 179 -4.80 -11.54 -1.71
CA LYS A 179 -6.00 -11.67 -2.52
C LYS A 179 -7.12 -12.26 -1.66
N ARG A 180 -8.33 -11.74 -1.79
CA ARG A 180 -9.55 -12.27 -1.16
C ARG A 180 -9.90 -13.65 -1.70
#